data_AF-A0AAN6Y5W4-F1
#
_entry.id   AF-A0AAN6Y5W4-F1
#
_cell.length_a   1.000
_cell.length_b   1.000
_cell.length_c   1.000
_cell.angle_alpha   90.00
_cell.angle_beta   90.00
_cell.angle_gamma   90.00
#
_symmetry.space_group_name_H-M   'P 1'
#
loop_
_entity.id
_entity.type
_entity.pdbx_description
1 polymer ?
#
loop_
_entity_poly.entity_id
_entity_poly.type
_entity_poly.pdbx_seq_one_letter_code
_entity_poly.pdbx_strand_id
1 'polypeptide(L)'
;MALLAAATTEPSVALRPQIPRQKSQKPQQVSPLAILGPLVNHALQFQQILSAATCMLFLRSYFAARVIATSLLLASRVIAFRALITSKFLAIGVTGLSQWLLSRVWTSRRSRRFRKNLELELYQLLLGPLGNMMFLLMFWPGWLILAVIVRALWP
;
A
#
# COMPACT_ATOMS: atom_id res chain seq x y z
N MET A 1 -45.01 -57.79 -33.13
CA MET A 1 -46.01 -58.59 -33.87
C MET A 1 -46.66 -59.58 -32.90
N ALA A 2 -47.76 -59.16 -32.26
CA ALA A 2 -48.78 -59.98 -31.59
C ALA A 2 -49.86 -58.97 -31.10
N LEU A 3 -50.94 -58.80 -31.88
CA LEU A 3 -52.31 -59.26 -31.59
C LEU A 3 -52.97 -58.46 -30.44
N LEU A 4 -53.72 -57.40 -30.73
CA LEU A 4 -55.16 -57.35 -31.07
C LEU A 4 -56.11 -57.94 -30.00
N ALA A 5 -57.08 -57.08 -29.65
CA ALA A 5 -58.43 -57.36 -29.18
C ALA A 5 -58.65 -57.68 -27.70
N ALA A 6 -59.32 -56.75 -27.02
CA ALA A 6 -60.56 -57.05 -26.29
C ALA A 6 -61.30 -55.74 -26.01
N ALA A 7 -62.38 -55.55 -26.75
CA ALA A 7 -63.38 -54.53 -26.53
C ALA A 7 -64.29 -54.94 -25.36
N THR A 8 -64.73 -53.97 -24.57
CA THR A 8 -66.04 -54.06 -23.89
C THR A 8 -66.58 -52.65 -23.75
N THR A 9 -67.54 -52.37 -24.62
CA THR A 9 -68.55 -51.33 -24.51
C THR A 9 -69.30 -51.46 -23.19
N GLU A 10 -69.71 -50.36 -22.59
CA GLU A 10 -71.11 -50.12 -22.18
C GLU A 10 -71.34 -48.61 -21.95
N PRO A 11 -72.49 -48.08 -22.39
CA PRO A 11 -72.83 -46.66 -22.38
C PRO A 11 -73.61 -46.29 -21.12
N SER A 12 -73.49 -45.04 -20.65
CA SER A 12 -74.56 -44.45 -19.85
C SER A 12 -74.63 -42.95 -20.05
N VAL A 13 -75.60 -42.61 -20.89
CA VAL A 13 -76.20 -41.30 -21.06
C VAL A 13 -76.75 -40.85 -19.70
N ALA A 14 -76.16 -39.80 -19.15
CA ALA A 14 -76.81 -38.91 -18.19
C ALA A 14 -76.74 -37.49 -18.76
N LEU A 15 -77.69 -37.19 -19.63
CA LEU A 15 -78.15 -35.82 -19.89
C LEU A 15 -78.66 -35.22 -18.58
N ARG A 16 -77.94 -34.23 -18.01
CA ARG A 16 -78.56 -33.01 -17.45
C ARG A 16 -77.51 -32.00 -16.96
N PRO A 17 -77.88 -30.71 -16.94
CA PRO A 17 -76.98 -29.63 -17.29
C PRO A 17 -76.45 -28.93 -16.04
N GLN A 18 -75.18 -28.53 -16.07
CA GLN A 18 -74.69 -27.46 -15.19
C GLN A 18 -74.01 -26.41 -16.03
N ILE A 19 -74.84 -25.51 -16.55
CA ILE A 19 -74.46 -24.12 -16.79
C ILE A 19 -73.89 -23.60 -15.47
N PRO A 20 -72.60 -23.22 -15.38
CA PRO A 20 -72.17 -22.37 -14.28
C PRO A 20 -72.88 -21.05 -14.51
N ARG A 21 -73.90 -20.80 -13.69
CA ARG A 21 -74.48 -19.48 -13.46
C ARG A 21 -73.33 -18.47 -13.43
N GLN A 22 -73.29 -17.59 -14.43
CA GLN A 22 -72.73 -16.25 -14.31
C GLN A 22 -73.48 -15.57 -13.15
N LYS A 23 -73.00 -15.80 -11.93
CA LYS A 23 -73.38 -15.01 -10.77
C LYS A 23 -72.69 -13.67 -10.93
N SER A 24 -73.52 -12.65 -11.13
CA SER A 24 -73.26 -11.28 -10.74
C SER A 24 -71.93 -10.71 -11.22
N GLN A 25 -72.03 -10.11 -12.40
CA GLN A 25 -71.63 -8.71 -12.63
C GLN A 25 -71.87 -7.86 -11.37
N LYS A 26 -70.90 -7.90 -10.45
CA LYS A 26 -70.53 -6.81 -9.55
C LYS A 26 -69.40 -6.09 -10.31
N PRO A 27 -69.30 -4.75 -10.32
CA PRO A 27 -68.21 -4.08 -11.02
C PRO A 27 -66.89 -4.62 -10.47
N GLN A 28 -66.27 -5.51 -11.24
CA GLN A 28 -65.06 -6.20 -10.88
C GLN A 28 -63.99 -5.15 -11.08
N GLN A 29 -63.73 -4.39 -10.02
CA GLN A 29 -62.61 -3.47 -9.90
C GLN A 29 -61.40 -4.20 -10.47
N VAL A 30 -60.98 -3.77 -11.65
CA VAL A 30 -59.76 -4.21 -12.33
C VAL A 30 -58.64 -3.80 -11.38
N SER A 31 -58.35 -4.68 -10.44
CA SER A 31 -57.39 -4.42 -9.39
C SER A 31 -56.05 -4.35 -10.11
N PRO A 32 -55.34 -3.21 -10.08
CA PRO A 32 -54.07 -3.07 -10.78
C PRO A 32 -53.08 -4.17 -10.38
N LEU A 33 -53.26 -4.79 -9.20
CA LEU A 33 -52.56 -5.97 -8.72
C LEU A 33 -52.52 -7.17 -9.70
N ALA A 34 -53.58 -7.43 -10.46
CA ALA A 34 -53.59 -8.57 -11.40
C ALA A 34 -52.71 -8.34 -12.64
N ILE A 35 -52.53 -7.07 -13.03
CA ILE A 35 -51.66 -6.64 -14.11
C ILE A 35 -50.21 -6.49 -13.60
N LEU A 36 -50.03 -6.17 -12.32
CA LEU A 36 -48.71 -6.07 -11.69
C LEU A 36 -48.00 -7.42 -11.53
N GLY A 37 -48.72 -8.52 -11.34
CA GLY A 37 -48.12 -9.87 -11.21
C GLY A 37 -47.12 -10.24 -12.32
N PRO A 38 -47.51 -10.21 -13.60
CA PRO A 38 -46.59 -10.49 -14.71
C PRO A 38 -45.49 -9.43 -14.86
N LEU A 39 -45.78 -8.16 -14.57
CA LEU A 39 -44.80 -7.06 -14.63
C LEU A 39 -43.69 -7.21 -13.57
N VAL A 40 -44.07 -7.59 -12.34
CA VAL A 40 -43.15 -7.87 -11.24
C VAL A 40 -42.29 -9.10 -11.54
N ASN A 41 -42.86 -10.12 -12.19
CA ASN A 41 -42.11 -11.31 -12.57
C ASN A 41 -41.05 -11.00 -13.65
N HIS A 42 -41.37 -10.13 -14.62
CA HIS A 42 -40.38 -9.63 -15.59
C HIS A 42 -39.30 -8.79 -14.92
N ALA A 43 -39.68 -7.88 -14.01
CA ALA A 43 -38.73 -7.07 -13.25
C ALA A 43 -37.77 -7.93 -12.40
N LEU A 44 -38.27 -9.00 -11.78
CA LEU A 44 -37.45 -9.96 -11.02
C LEU A 44 -36.48 -10.72 -11.93
N GLN A 45 -36.89 -11.14 -13.12
CA GLN A 45 -36.01 -11.80 -14.08
C GLN A 45 -34.88 -10.85 -14.55
N PHE A 46 -35.20 -9.60 -14.86
CA PHE A 46 -34.18 -8.60 -15.18
C PHE A 46 -33.24 -8.35 -14.01
N GLN A 47 -33.76 -8.25 -12.78
CA GLN A 47 -32.94 -8.09 -11.58
C GLN A 47 -32.03 -9.30 -11.34
N GLN A 48 -32.49 -10.52 -11.60
CA GLN A 48 -31.68 -11.74 -11.49
C GLN A 48 -30.54 -11.75 -12.52
N ILE A 49 -30.84 -11.44 -13.79
CA ILE A 49 -29.83 -11.36 -14.86
C ILE A 49 -28.80 -10.26 -14.54
N LEU A 50 -29.28 -9.09 -14.10
CA LEU A 50 -28.42 -7.97 -13.73
C LEU A 50 -27.55 -8.32 -12.53
N SER A 51 -28.11 -8.98 -11.51
CA SER A 51 -27.34 -9.41 -10.33
C SER A 51 -26.28 -10.45 -10.68
N ALA A 52 -26.58 -11.41 -11.56
CA ALA A 52 -25.64 -12.41 -12.02
C ALA A 52 -24.51 -11.78 -12.85
N ALA A 53 -24.84 -10.87 -13.78
CA ALA A 53 -23.87 -10.14 -14.57
C ALA A 53 -22.95 -9.27 -13.70
N THR A 54 -23.53 -8.58 -12.72
CA THR A 54 -22.78 -7.74 -11.79
C THR A 54 -21.86 -8.59 -10.91
N CYS A 55 -22.35 -9.73 -10.41
CA CYS A 55 -21.55 -10.67 -9.63
C CYS A 55 -20.37 -11.22 -10.44
N MET A 56 -20.58 -11.61 -11.70
CA MET A 56 -19.49 -12.06 -12.59
C MET A 56 -18.46 -10.96 -12.85
N LEU A 57 -18.90 -9.72 -13.08
CA LEU A 57 -18.00 -8.57 -13.25
C LEU A 57 -17.21 -8.28 -11.98
N PHE A 58 -17.84 -8.37 -10.81
CA PHE A 58 -17.18 -8.18 -9.53
C PHE A 58 -16.14 -9.25 -9.25
N LEU A 59 -16.47 -10.52 -9.54
CA LEU A 59 -15.53 -11.62 -9.37
C LEU A 59 -14.34 -11.47 -10.31
N ARG A 60 -14.59 -11.16 -11.59
CA ARG A 60 -13.54 -10.98 -12.59
C ARG A 60 -12.63 -9.79 -12.28
N SER A 61 -13.20 -8.66 -11.88
CA SER A 61 -12.43 -7.48 -11.47
C SER A 61 -11.64 -7.72 -10.18
N TYR A 62 -12.21 -8.43 -9.20
CA TYR A 62 -11.51 -8.82 -7.98
C TYR A 62 -10.32 -9.75 -8.27
N PHE A 63 -10.51 -10.77 -9.11
CA PHE A 63 -9.41 -11.65 -9.53
C PHE A 63 -8.34 -10.88 -10.29
N ALA A 64 -8.72 -10.01 -11.23
CA ALA A 64 -7.77 -9.17 -11.96
C ALA A 64 -6.99 -8.23 -11.01
N ALA A 65 -7.68 -7.55 -10.10
CA ALA A 65 -7.06 -6.67 -9.11
C ALA A 65 -6.09 -7.44 -8.20
N ARG A 66 -6.44 -8.67 -7.81
CA ARG A 66 -5.56 -9.52 -6.99
C ARG A 66 -4.31 -9.94 -7.75
N VAL A 67 -4.45 -10.36 -9.02
CA VAL A 67 -3.30 -10.69 -9.88
C VAL A 67 -2.39 -9.48 -10.06
N ILE A 68 -2.97 -8.31 -10.38
CA ILE A 68 -2.23 -7.06 -10.52
C ILE A 68 -1.52 -6.69 -9.21
N ALA A 69 -2.19 -6.76 -8.07
CA ALA A 69 -1.59 -6.45 -6.78
C ALA A 69 -0.41 -7.38 -6.47
N THR A 70 -0.55 -8.68 -6.72
CA THR A 70 0.54 -9.64 -6.51
C THR A 70 1.72 -9.41 -7.46
N SER A 71 1.47 -9.08 -8.73
CA SER A 71 2.53 -8.78 -9.69
C SER A 71 3.23 -7.46 -9.35
N LEU A 72 2.50 -6.44 -8.91
CA LEU A 72 3.07 -5.17 -8.44
C LEU A 72 3.94 -5.35 -7.20
N LEU A 73 3.51 -6.19 -6.25
CA LEU A 73 4.30 -6.52 -5.06
C LEU A 73 5.59 -7.28 -5.41
N LEU A 74 5.54 -8.20 -6.37
CA LEU A 74 6.73 -8.89 -6.84
C LEU A 74 7.67 -7.93 -7.58
N ALA A 75 7.13 -7.10 -8.47
CA ALA A 75 7.89 -6.09 -9.19
C ALA A 75 8.55 -5.09 -8.24
N SER A 76 7.82 -4.59 -7.23
CA SER A 76 8.36 -3.65 -6.24
C SER A 76 9.46 -4.29 -5.40
N ARG A 77 9.33 -5.55 -5.00
CA ARG A 77 10.40 -6.29 -4.32
C ARG A 77 11.66 -6.45 -5.17
N VAL A 78 11.51 -6.79 -6.45
CA VAL A 78 12.64 -6.91 -7.38
C VAL A 78 13.32 -5.55 -7.57
N ILE A 79 12.55 -4.48 -7.74
CA ILE A 79 13.07 -3.12 -7.89
C ILE A 79 13.79 -2.69 -6.61
N ALA A 80 13.21 -2.92 -5.43
CA ALA A 80 13.83 -2.59 -4.15
C ALA A 80 15.14 -3.38 -3.94
N PHE A 81 15.16 -4.67 -4.26
CA PHE A 81 16.37 -5.48 -4.17
C PHE A 81 17.47 -5.00 -5.12
N ARG A 82 17.11 -4.67 -6.36
CA ARG A 82 18.06 -4.07 -7.33
C ARG A 82 18.57 -2.73 -6.83
N ALA A 83 17.69 -1.86 -6.32
CA ALA A 83 18.08 -0.56 -5.77
C ALA A 83 19.04 -0.71 -4.58
N LEU A 84 18.82 -1.68 -3.69
CA LEU A 84 19.74 -1.98 -2.59
C LEU A 84 21.10 -2.46 -3.09
N ILE A 85 21.13 -3.37 -4.06
CA ILE A 85 22.37 -3.83 -4.67
C ILE A 85 23.12 -2.67 -5.32
N THR A 86 22.44 -1.91 -6.18
CA THR A 86 23.02 -0.75 -6.86
C THR A 86 23.53 0.28 -5.85
N SER A 87 22.77 0.57 -4.79
CA SER A 87 23.18 1.50 -3.73
C SER A 87 24.43 1.01 -3.00
N LYS A 88 24.56 -0.29 -2.73
CA LYS A 88 25.77 -0.86 -2.12
C LYS A 88 26.98 -0.71 -3.04
N PHE A 89 26.83 -1.04 -4.32
CA PHE A 89 27.91 -0.86 -5.30
C PHE A 89 28.28 0.61 -5.49
N LEU A 90 27.29 1.51 -5.52
CA LEU A 90 27.53 2.95 -5.58
C LEU A 90 28.27 3.44 -4.34
N ALA A 91 27.86 3.01 -3.14
CA ALA A 91 28.53 3.41 -1.90
C ALA A 91 30.00 2.94 -1.86
N ILE A 92 30.28 1.70 -2.27
CA ILE A 92 31.65 1.18 -2.37
C ILE A 92 32.44 1.95 -3.43
N GLY A 93 31.83 2.21 -4.60
CA GLY A 93 32.47 2.98 -5.68
C GLY A 93 32.78 4.41 -5.28
N VAL A 94 31.83 5.10 -4.61
CA VAL A 94 31.99 6.48 -4.15
C VAL A 94 33.04 6.57 -3.04
N THR A 95 33.04 5.66 -2.07
CA THR A 95 34.06 5.64 -1.01
C THR A 95 35.45 5.34 -1.57
N GLY A 96 35.56 4.41 -2.53
CA GLY A 96 36.81 4.13 -3.24
C GLY A 96 37.29 5.33 -4.06
N LEU A 97 36.42 5.96 -4.84
CA LEU A 97 36.74 7.16 -5.60
C LEU A 97 37.13 8.32 -4.67
N SER A 98 36.41 8.51 -3.56
CA SER A 98 36.69 9.59 -2.63
C SER A 98 38.04 9.38 -1.96
N GLN A 99 38.38 8.16 -1.52
CA GLN A 99 39.69 7.84 -0.95
C GLN A 99 40.81 8.00 -1.97
N TRP A 100 40.58 7.62 -3.23
CA TRP A 100 41.55 7.80 -4.29
C TRP A 100 41.77 9.28 -4.62
N LEU A 101 40.70 10.07 -4.72
CA LEU A 101 40.75 11.52 -4.91
C LEU A 101 41.42 12.20 -3.72
N LEU A 102 41.07 11.83 -2.49
CA LEU A 102 41.74 12.31 -1.28
C LEU A 102 43.22 11.97 -1.34
N SER A 103 43.59 10.73 -1.66
CA SER A 103 45.00 10.32 -1.75
C SER A 103 45.76 11.10 -2.82
N ARG A 104 45.15 11.37 -3.98
CA ARG A 104 45.75 12.21 -5.03
C ARG A 104 45.89 13.67 -4.62
N VAL A 105 44.85 14.25 -4.03
CA VAL A 105 44.87 15.62 -3.52
C VAL A 105 45.89 15.74 -2.37
N TRP A 106 45.93 14.75 -1.49
CA TRP A 106 46.82 14.65 -0.33
C TRP A 106 48.28 14.53 -0.74
N THR A 107 48.59 13.81 -1.82
CA THR A 107 49.96 13.68 -2.35
C THR A 107 50.41 14.87 -3.19
N SER A 108 49.51 15.80 -3.53
CA SER A 108 49.85 16.99 -4.31
C SER A 108 50.88 17.89 -3.60
N ARG A 109 51.71 18.58 -4.39
CA ARG A 109 52.70 19.55 -3.88
C ARG A 109 52.04 20.68 -3.06
N ARG A 110 50.80 21.04 -3.39
CA ARG A 110 50.03 22.08 -2.69
C ARG A 110 49.60 21.63 -1.29
N SER A 111 49.13 20.39 -1.16
CA SER A 111 48.83 19.76 0.14
C SER A 111 50.07 19.70 1.03
N ARG A 112 51.24 19.29 0.49
CA ARG A 112 52.48 19.27 1.28
C ARG A 112 52.87 20.65 1.82
N ARG A 113 52.72 21.71 1.02
CA ARG A 113 52.96 23.09 1.49
C ARG A 113 51.94 23.51 2.54
N PHE A 114 50.67 23.17 2.34
CA PHE A 114 49.61 23.48 3.28
C PHE A 114 49.82 22.79 4.63
N ARG A 115 50.32 21.54 4.65
CA ARG A 115 50.68 20.85 5.91
C ARG A 115 51.80 21.54 6.66
N LYS A 116 52.85 21.97 5.98
CA LYS A 116 53.95 22.70 6.63
C LYS A 116 53.49 24.05 7.17
N ASN A 117 52.62 24.74 6.44
CA ASN A 117 52.01 25.98 6.93
C ASN A 117 51.09 25.73 8.11
N LEU A 118 50.24 24.70 8.07
CA LEU A 118 49.38 24.31 9.19
C LEU A 118 50.20 23.91 10.41
N GLU A 119 51.24 23.10 10.25
CA GLU A 119 52.15 22.75 11.34
C GLU A 119 52.76 24.02 11.94
N LEU A 120 53.25 24.95 11.11
CA LEU A 120 53.86 26.19 11.58
C LEU A 120 52.85 27.13 12.25
N GLU A 121 51.65 27.29 11.67
CA GLU A 121 50.56 28.05 12.27
C GLU A 121 50.10 27.41 13.58
N LEU A 122 50.04 26.07 13.66
CA LEU A 122 49.60 25.35 14.85
C LEU A 122 50.68 25.38 15.94
N TYR A 123 51.97 25.33 15.58
CA TYR A 123 53.07 25.61 16.49
C TYR A 123 53.06 27.07 16.96
N GLN A 124 52.83 28.04 16.06
CA GLN A 124 52.67 29.45 16.46
C GLN A 124 51.41 29.67 17.29
N LEU A 125 50.34 28.91 17.07
CA LEU A 125 49.12 28.98 17.85
C LEU A 125 49.36 28.41 19.25
N LEU A 126 50.05 27.28 19.38
CA LEU A 126 50.34 26.62 20.67
C LEU A 126 51.46 27.30 21.46
N LEU A 127 52.60 27.61 20.83
CA LEU A 127 53.77 28.21 21.48
C LEU A 127 53.78 29.73 21.42
N GLY A 128 52.99 30.34 20.54
CA GLY A 128 52.90 31.79 20.46
C GLY A 128 52.06 32.38 21.60
N PRO A 129 51.89 33.71 21.58
CA PRO A 129 51.24 34.44 22.66
C PRO A 129 49.80 33.98 22.92
N LEU A 130 49.10 33.48 21.89
CA LEU A 130 47.73 32.99 22.01
C LEU A 130 47.64 31.65 22.75
N GLY A 131 48.53 30.70 22.46
CA GLY A 131 48.59 29.41 23.15
C GLY A 131 49.07 29.56 24.58
N ASN A 132 50.04 30.43 24.81
CA ASN A 132 50.45 30.77 26.16
C ASN A 132 49.31 31.44 26.94
N MET A 133 48.49 32.30 26.32
CA MET A 133 47.27 32.82 26.95
C MET A 133 46.23 31.73 27.24
N MET A 134 46.04 30.76 26.35
CA MET A 134 45.11 29.64 26.57
C MET A 134 45.59 28.75 27.73
N PHE A 135 46.88 28.40 27.77
CA PHE A 135 47.46 27.65 28.89
C PHE A 135 47.41 28.45 30.19
N LEU A 136 47.73 29.74 30.15
CA LEU A 136 47.67 30.61 31.32
C LEU A 136 46.24 30.80 31.82
N LEU A 137 45.25 30.88 30.93
CA LEU A 137 43.83 30.95 31.28
C LEU A 137 43.34 29.62 31.86
N MET A 138 43.75 28.49 31.29
CA MET A 138 43.35 27.15 31.75
C MET A 138 44.03 26.76 33.07
N PHE A 139 45.30 27.12 33.24
CA PHE A 139 46.08 26.91 34.46
C PHE A 139 46.08 28.13 35.37
N TRP A 140 45.21 29.11 35.15
CA TRP A 140 45.14 30.26 36.03
C TRP A 140 44.73 29.76 37.42
N PRO A 141 45.50 30.05 38.48
CA PRO A 141 45.14 29.66 39.85
C PRO A 141 43.77 30.20 40.32
N GLY A 142 43.19 31.15 39.60
CA GLY A 142 41.89 31.77 39.88
C GLY A 142 40.75 30.77 39.75
N TRP A 143 40.81 29.83 38.79
CA TRP A 143 39.82 28.76 38.68
C TRP A 143 39.90 27.76 39.84
N LEU A 144 41.11 27.43 40.29
CA LEU A 144 41.30 26.59 41.46
C LEU A 144 40.76 27.26 42.72
N ILE A 145 41.02 28.56 42.89
CA ILE A 145 40.49 29.34 44.01
C ILE A 145 38.95 29.42 43.94
N LEU A 146 38.37 29.69 42.76
CA LEU A 146 36.92 29.66 42.55
C LEU A 146 36.31 28.29 42.85
N ALA A 147 36.94 27.20 42.41
CA ALA A 147 36.47 25.84 42.68
C ALA A 147 36.49 25.52 44.19
N VAL A 148 37.53 25.96 44.91
CA VAL A 148 37.60 25.81 46.37
C VAL A 148 36.53 26.64 47.07
N ILE A 149 36.30 27.89 46.64
CA ILE A 149 35.26 28.74 47.23
C ILE A 149 33.86 28.17 46.96
N VAL A 150 33.57 27.75 45.73
CA VAL A 150 32.29 27.11 45.39
C VAL A 150 32.08 25.83 46.20
N ARG A 151 33.13 25.01 46.37
CA ARG A 151 33.08 23.79 47.19
C ARG A 151 32.96 24.09 48.69
N ALA A 152 33.48 25.22 49.17
CA ALA A 152 33.31 25.65 50.56
C ALA A 152 31.94 26.28 50.82
N LEU A 153 31.34 26.89 49.80
CA LEU A 153 30.03 27.53 49.88
C LEU A 153 28.87 26.54 49.68
N TRP A 154 29.12 25.43 48.99
CA TRP A 154 28.18 24.33 48.80
C TRP A 154 28.72 23.03 49.45
N PRO A 155 28.42 22.77 50.73
CA PRO A 155 28.86 21.56 51.44
C PRO A 155 28.27 20.27 50.86
#